data_AF-B1WYW7-F1
#
_entry.id   AF-B1WYW7-F1
#
_cell.length_a   1.000
_cell.length_b   1.000
_cell.length_c   1.000
_cell.angle_alpha   90.00
_cell.angle_beta   90.00
_cell.angle_gamma   90.00
#
_symmetry.space_group_name_H-M   'P 1'
#
loop_
_entity.id
_entity.type
_entity.pdbx_description
1 polymer ?
#
loop_
_entity_poly.entity_id
_entity_poly.type
_entity_poly.pdbx_seq_one_letter_code
_entity_poly.pdbx_strand_id
1 'polypeptide(L)'
;MCICVNCHYVDSCQTYHAVEEQHQQPHLTNNPTFDPKEPTINVNIRPKEDYIEMEWDVVGCESFLEETGKWMKLRPGEPVPA
;
A
#
# COMPACT_ATOMS: atom_id res chain seq x y z
N MET A 1 0.01 1.58 -9.93
CA MET A 1 0.63 0.28 -9.65
C MET A 1 1.54 0.37 -8.44
N CYS A 2 0.91 0.18 -7.29
CA CYS A 2 1.56 0.06 -5.99
C CYS A 2 2.46 -1.18 -5.90
N ILE A 3 3.69 -1.02 -5.41
CA ILE A 3 4.62 -2.14 -5.16
C ILE A 3 4.17 -3.04 -4.00
N CYS A 4 3.13 -2.65 -3.26
CA CYS A 4 2.56 -3.38 -2.12
C CYS A 4 2.21 -4.83 -2.45
N VAL A 5 1.73 -5.10 -3.67
CA VAL A 5 1.20 -6.43 -4.04
C VAL A 5 2.22 -7.55 -3.91
N ASN A 6 3.50 -7.20 -4.07
CA ASN A 6 4.63 -8.12 -4.04
C ASN A 6 5.68 -7.72 -2.99
N CYS A 7 5.36 -6.88 -2.00
CA CYS A 7 6.33 -6.56 -0.95
C CYS A 7 6.17 -7.51 0.23
N HIS A 8 7.25 -8.17 0.63
CA HIS A 8 7.30 -9.05 1.81
C HIS A 8 6.75 -8.38 3.08
N TYR A 9 7.05 -7.10 3.26
CA TYR A 9 6.71 -6.29 4.45
C TYR A 9 5.31 -5.65 4.38
N VAL A 10 4.48 -5.95 3.38
CA VAL A 10 3.18 -5.28 3.17
C VAL A 10 2.25 -5.36 4.39
N ASP A 11 2.34 -6.43 5.19
CA ASP A 11 1.55 -6.70 6.39
C ASP A 11 2.18 -6.22 7.71
N SER A 12 3.31 -5.51 7.65
CA SER A 12 4.03 -5.05 8.86
C SER A 12 4.66 -3.66 8.75
N CYS A 13 4.66 -3.04 7.57
CA CYS A 13 5.30 -1.77 7.27
C CYS A 13 4.44 -0.56 7.66
N GLN A 14 5.07 0.43 8.31
CA GLN A 14 4.41 1.67 8.70
C GLN A 14 3.91 2.50 7.49
N THR A 15 4.65 2.53 6.38
CA THR A 15 4.19 3.25 5.18
C THR A 15 2.96 2.61 4.55
N TYR A 16 2.92 1.28 4.44
CA TYR A 16 1.73 0.62 3.90
C TYR A 16 0.53 0.82 4.80
N HIS A 17 0.71 0.74 6.12
CA HIS A 17 -0.33 1.08 7.09
C HIS A 17 -0.87 2.51 6.89
N ALA A 18 0.00 3.49 6.67
CA ALA A 18 -0.42 4.87 6.42
C ALA A 18 -1.22 5.00 5.10
N VAL A 19 -0.82 4.27 4.04
CA VAL A 19 -1.53 4.28 2.75
C VAL A 19 -2.88 3.56 2.82
N GLU A 20 -2.99 2.48 3.60
CA GLU A 20 -4.27 1.81 3.88
C GLU A 20 -5.29 2.78 4.49
N GLU A 21 -4.87 3.62 5.44
CA GLU A 21 -5.70 4.66 6.04
C GLU A 21 -6.19 5.67 4.99
N GLN A 22 -5.30 6.12 4.08
CA GLN A 22 -5.67 7.04 3.01
C GLN A 22 -6.66 6.43 2.01
N HIS A 23 -6.58 5.11 1.79
CA HIS A 23 -7.54 4.38 0.97
C HIS A 23 -8.83 3.98 1.70
N GLN A 24 -8.94 4.30 3.00
CA GLN A 24 -10.04 3.85 3.86
C GLN A 24 -10.24 2.32 3.81
N GLN A 25 -9.14 1.58 3.63
CA GLN A 25 -9.14 0.13 3.58
C GLN A 25 -8.87 -0.45 4.96
N PRO A 26 -9.38 -1.64 5.29
CA PRO A 26 -9.04 -2.31 6.54
C PRO A 26 -7.53 -2.59 6.60
N HIS A 27 -6.90 -2.23 7.70
CA HIS A 27 -5.48 -2.51 7.89
C HIS A 27 -5.17 -4.01 7.86
N LEU A 28 -4.04 -4.37 7.24
CA LEU A 28 -3.50 -5.73 7.33
C LEU A 28 -3.00 -6.05 8.75
N THR A 29 -2.51 -5.05 9.46
CA THR A 29 -2.12 -5.12 10.88
C THR A 29 -2.44 -3.80 11.57
N ASN A 30 -2.89 -3.83 12.82
CA ASN A 30 -3.08 -2.60 13.62
C ASN A 30 -1.78 -2.11 14.29
N ASN A 31 -0.70 -2.90 14.24
CA ASN A 31 0.56 -2.60 14.91
C ASN A 31 1.74 -2.90 13.97
N PRO A 32 1.99 -2.05 12.96
CA PRO A 32 3.13 -2.22 12.06
C PRO A 32 4.44 -2.06 12.84
N THR A 33 5.35 -3.02 12.68
CA THR A 33 6.64 -3.05 13.40
C THR A 33 7.84 -2.73 12.50
N PHE A 34 7.62 -2.64 11.19
CA PHE A 34 8.67 -2.40 10.21
C PHE A 34 8.69 -0.94 9.76
N ASP A 35 9.83 -0.27 9.96
CA ASP A 35 10.09 1.09 9.49
C ASP A 35 10.85 1.03 8.15
N PRO A 36 10.23 1.38 7.02
CA PRO A 36 10.82 1.26 5.70
C PRO A 36 11.86 2.35 5.41
N LYS A 37 12.88 2.01 4.62
CA LYS A 37 13.90 2.95 4.18
C LYS A 37 13.50 3.63 2.87
N GLU A 38 13.52 4.97 2.88
CA GLU A 38 13.28 5.83 1.70
C GLU A 38 12.04 5.43 0.87
N PRO A 39 10.83 5.32 1.48
CA PRO A 39 9.62 5.02 0.73
C PRO A 39 9.26 6.20 -0.20
N THR A 40 8.94 5.90 -1.45
CA THR A 40 8.44 6.86 -2.44
C THR A 40 6.96 6.60 -2.67
N ILE A 41 6.15 7.65 -2.47
CA ILE A 41 4.70 7.60 -2.65
C ILE A 41 4.30 8.57 -3.75
N ASN A 42 3.55 8.09 -4.74
CA ASN A 42 2.88 8.93 -5.71
C ASN A 42 1.45 9.21 -5.25
N VAL A 43 1.04 10.48 -5.36
CA VAL A 43 -0.34 10.90 -5.07
C VAL A 43 -0.92 11.51 -6.34
N ASN A 44 -1.91 10.83 -6.91
CA ASN A 44 -2.67 11.36 -8.03
C ASN A 44 -3.93 12.07 -7.50
N ILE A 45 -4.05 13.36 -7.79
CA ILE A 45 -5.18 14.19 -7.37
C ILE A 45 -6.02 14.50 -8.60
N ARG A 46 -7.30 14.10 -8.58
CA ARG A 46 -8.26 14.31 -9.67
C ARG A 46 -9.48 15.07 -9.13
N PRO A 47 -9.54 16.39 -9.29
CA PRO A 47 -10.72 17.16 -8.93
C PRO A 47 -11.93 16.69 -9.76
N LYS A 48 -13.07 16.51 -9.10
CA LYS A 48 -14.40 16.32 -9.70
C LYS A 48 -15.29 17.50 -9.29
N GLU A 49 -16.49 17.57 -9.83
CA GLU A 49 -17.43 18.67 -9.54
C GLU A 49 -17.76 18.76 -8.04
N ASP A 50 -18.01 17.62 -7.39
CA ASP A 50 -18.49 17.56 -6.00
C ASP A 50 -17.45 17.06 -4.98
N TYR A 51 -16.31 16.53 -5.44
CA TYR A 51 -15.29 15.96 -4.57
C TYR A 51 -13.90 15.94 -5.22
N ILE A 52 -12.87 15.65 -4.42
CA ILE A 52 -11.51 15.42 -4.91
C ILE A 52 -11.22 13.92 -4.76
N GLU A 53 -10.94 13.28 -5.89
CA GLU A 53 -10.47 11.90 -5.91
C GLU A 53 -8.95 11.90 -5.67
N MET A 54 -8.48 11.08 -4.74
CA MET A 54 -7.07 10.91 -4.42
C MET A 54 -6.69 9.43 -4.48
N GLU A 55 -5.60 9.13 -5.16
CA GLU A 55 -5.05 7.79 -5.32
C GLU A 55 -3.61 7.77 -4.82
N TRP A 56 -3.30 6.88 -3.89
CA TRP A 56 -2.02 6.82 -3.18
C TRP A 56 -1.29 5.52 -3.53
N ASP A 57 -0.18 5.62 -4.25
CA ASP A 57 0.61 4.46 -4.63
C ASP A 57 1.98 4.53 -3.95
N VAL A 58 2.36 3.51 -3.19
CA VAL A 58 3.79 3.30 -2.89
C VAL A 58 4.43 2.79 -4.17
N VAL A 59 5.36 3.55 -4.76
CA VAL A 59 5.99 3.24 -6.05
C VAL A 59 7.46 2.85 -5.94
N GLY A 60 8.07 3.04 -4.77
CA GLY A 60 9.47 2.69 -4.53
C GLY A 60 9.78 2.63 -3.03
N CYS A 61 10.79 1.84 -2.66
CA CYS A 61 11.31 1.77 -1.30
C CYS A 61 12.66 1.04 -1.33
N GLU A 62 13.68 1.54 -0.62
CA GLU A 62 14.98 0.84 -0.52
C GLU A 62 14.89 -0.45 0.32
N SER A 63 13.85 -0.59 1.13
CA SER A 63 13.53 -1.81 1.86
C SER A 63 12.66 -2.79 1.07
N PHE A 64 12.36 -2.53 -0.20
CA PHE A 64 11.54 -3.44 -0.99
C PHE A 64 12.20 -4.83 -1.08
N LEU A 65 11.46 -5.84 -0.64
CA LEU A 65 11.82 -7.24 -0.79
C LEU A 65 10.68 -7.93 -1.51
N GLU A 66 10.98 -8.46 -2.70
CA GLU A 66 9.97 -9.12 -3.52
C GLU A 66 9.51 -10.42 -2.87
N GLU A 67 8.19 -10.55 -2.68
CA GLU A 67 7.51 -11.79 -2.39
C GLU A 67 6.27 -11.90 -3.30
N THR A 68 6.43 -12.59 -4.42
CA THR A 68 5.36 -12.76 -5.41
C THR A 68 4.11 -13.37 -4.79
N GLY A 69 2.97 -12.68 -4.97
CA GLY A 69 1.68 -13.15 -4.47
C GLY A 69 1.48 -12.99 -2.97
N LYS A 70 2.33 -12.23 -2.26
CA LYS A 70 2.14 -11.91 -0.84
C LYS A 70 0.73 -11.36 -0.57
N TRP A 71 0.24 -10.43 -1.40
CA TRP A 71 -1.12 -9.90 -1.27
C TRP A 71 -2.19 -11.00 -1.33
N MET A 72 -2.14 -11.87 -2.34
CA MET A 72 -3.11 -12.96 -2.50
C MET A 72 -3.10 -13.94 -1.32
N LYS A 73 -1.95 -14.13 -0.65
CA LYS A 73 -1.85 -14.94 0.57
C LYS A 73 -2.54 -14.27 1.75
N LEU A 74 -2.40 -12.95 1.88
CA LEU A 74 -2.99 -12.15 2.97
C LEU A 74 -4.49 -11.92 2.78
N ARG A 75 -4.94 -11.79 1.53
CA ARG A 75 -6.30 -11.44 1.13
C ARG A 75 -6.84 -12.47 0.13
N PRO A 76 -7.07 -13.72 0.56
CA PRO A 76 -7.52 -14.78 -0.34
C PRO A 76 -8.91 -14.46 -0.90
N GLY A 77 -9.01 -14.42 -2.24
CA GLY A 77 -10.27 -14.16 -2.96
C GLY A 77 -10.60 -12.68 -3.19
N GLU A 78 -9.79 -11.75 -2.66
CA GLU A 78 -9.93 -10.32 -2.95
C GLU A 78 -9.20 -9.95 -4.25
N PRO A 79 -9.66 -8.91 -4.97
CA PRO A 79 -8.94 -8.39 -6.12
C PRO A 79 -7.56 -7.87 -5.71
N VAL A 80 -6.58 -8.07 -6.59
CA VAL A 80 -5.23 -7.50 -6.41
C VAL A 80 -5.28 -6.03 -6.84
N PRO A 81 -4.81 -5.07 -6.01
CA PRO A 81 -4.69 -3.67 -6.39
C PRO A 81 -3.86 -3.50 -7.67
N ALA A 82 -4.31 -2.61 -8.57
CA ALA A 82 -3.67 -2.33 -9.86
C ALA A 82 -2.91 -0.99 -9.84
#